data_AF-A0A527N466-F1
#
_entry.id   AF-A0A527N466-F1
#
_cell.length_a   1.000
_cell.length_b   1.000
_cell.length_c   1.000
_cell.angle_alpha   90.00
_cell.angle_beta   90.00
_cell.angle_gamma   90.00
#
_symmetry.space_group_name_H-M   'P 1'
#
loop_
_entity.id
_entity.type
_entity.pdbx_description
1 polymer ?
#
loop_
_entity_poly.entity_id
_entity_poly.type
_entity_poly.pdbx_seq_one_letter_code
_entity_poly.pdbx_strand_id
1 'polypeptide(L)'
;VYGGAGLEPVREDARLAPESPYGLSKLMSEWMLRDAAIAHGLRYTALRYFNVAGADPKGRTGQSTPGATHLIKVACETALGKRPF
;
A
#
# COMPACT_ATOMS: atom_id res chain seq x y z
N VAL A 1 -6.32 0.20 -5.73
CA VAL A 1 -6.92 -0.91 -6.51
C VAL A 1 -8.40 -1.13 -6.15
N TYR A 2 -8.80 -1.35 -4.89
CA TYR A 2 -10.19 -1.77 -4.55
C TYR A 2 -11.24 -0.70 -4.18
N GLY A 3 -10.99 0.61 -4.37
CA GLY A 3 -12.06 1.63 -4.28
C GLY A 3 -12.86 1.65 -2.98
N GLY A 4 -14.15 2.02 -3.07
CA GLY A 4 -15.16 2.02 -2.02
C GLY A 4 -15.56 0.63 -1.51
N ALA A 5 -14.56 -0.21 -1.20
CA ALA A 5 -14.76 -1.39 -0.40
C ALA A 5 -15.23 -0.98 1.00
N GLY A 6 -16.28 -1.63 1.50
CA GLY A 6 -16.81 -1.41 2.86
C GLY A 6 -15.87 -1.96 3.94
N LEU A 7 -16.42 -2.19 5.13
CA LEU A 7 -15.66 -2.70 6.29
C LEU A 7 -15.40 -4.22 6.23
N GLU A 8 -16.01 -4.91 5.27
CA GLU A 8 -15.81 -6.36 5.09
C GLU A 8 -14.41 -6.67 4.54
N PRO A 9 -13.82 -7.82 4.93
CA PRO A 9 -12.57 -8.29 4.34
C PRO A 9 -12.64 -8.32 2.81
N VAL A 10 -11.76 -7.56 2.17
CA VAL A 10 -11.72 -7.46 0.71
C VAL A 10 -11.02 -8.69 0.13
N ARG A 11 -11.78 -9.48 -0.64
CA ARG A 11 -11.27 -10.64 -1.37
C ARG A 11 -10.62 -10.24 -2.69
N GLU A 12 -9.75 -11.10 -3.22
CA GLU A 12 -9.00 -10.83 -4.44
C GLU A 12 -9.88 -10.69 -5.69
N ASP A 13 -11.04 -11.35 -5.69
CA ASP A 13 -12.06 -11.35 -6.74
C ASP A 13 -13.04 -10.16 -6.65
N ALA A 14 -12.88 -9.28 -5.65
CA ALA A 14 -13.67 -8.06 -5.55
C ALA A 14 -13.49 -7.16 -6.79
N ARG A 15 -14.52 -6.37 -7.11
CA ARG A 15 -14.47 -5.43 -8.24
C ARG A 15 -13.34 -4.41 -8.06
N LEU A 16 -12.53 -4.22 -9.10
CA LEU A 16 -11.45 -3.23 -9.13
C LEU A 16 -12.00 -1.88 -9.60
N ALA A 17 -12.32 -0.99 -8.65
CA ALA A 17 -12.88 0.34 -8.94
C ALA A 17 -12.11 1.45 -8.21
N PRO A 18 -10.84 1.74 -8.58
CA PRO A 18 -10.03 2.71 -7.86
C PRO A 18 -10.63 4.13 -7.92
N GLU A 19 -10.70 4.80 -6.76
CA GLU A 19 -11.27 6.15 -6.62
C GLU A 19 -10.20 7.26 -6.61
N SER A 20 -8.92 6.90 -6.76
CA SER A 20 -7.81 7.85 -6.76
C SER A 20 -6.83 7.58 -7.91
N PRO A 21 -6.11 8.61 -8.40
CA PRO A 21 -5.07 8.44 -9.42
C PRO A 21 -3.98 7.45 -8.99
N TYR A 22 -3.62 7.43 -7.70
CA TYR A 22 -2.71 6.43 -7.14
C TYR A 22 -3.27 5.02 -7.26
N GLY A 23 -4.54 4.81 -6.91
CA GLY A 23 -5.19 3.52 -7.03
C GLY A 23 -5.27 3.02 -8.47
N LEU A 24 -5.51 3.93 -9.42
CA LEU A 24 -5.59 3.64 -10.85
C LEU A 24 -4.22 3.26 -11.43
N SER A 25 -3.15 4.00 -11.09
CA SER A 25 -1.80 3.69 -11.60
C SER A 25 -1.30 2.31 -11.17
N LYS A 26 -1.68 1.85 -9.97
CA LYS A 26 -1.39 0.49 -9.51
C LYS A 26 -2.17 -0.57 -10.28
N LEU A 27 -3.44 -0.31 -10.59
CA LEU A 27 -4.23 -1.22 -11.43
C LEU A 27 -3.65 -1.30 -12.86
N MET A 28 -3.23 -0.17 -13.43
CA MET A 28 -2.54 -0.14 -14.73
C MET A 28 -1.25 -0.98 -14.72
N SER A 29 -0.48 -0.91 -13.63
CA SER A 29 0.74 -1.71 -13.48
C SER A 29 0.45 -3.21 -13.50
N GLU A 30 -0.66 -3.66 -12.91
CA GLU A 30 -1.07 -5.06 -12.95
C GLU A 30 -1.48 -5.51 -14.36
N TRP A 31 -2.15 -4.65 -15.13
CA TRP A 31 -2.45 -4.92 -16.54
C TRP A 31 -1.17 -5.03 -17.38
N MET A 32 -0.21 -4.12 -17.19
CA MET A 32 1.07 -4.16 -17.88
C MET A 32 1.84 -5.45 -17.56
N LEU A 33 1.86 -5.89 -16.30
CA LEU A 33 2.48 -7.15 -15.90
C LEU A 33 1.81 -8.36 -16.55
N ARG A 34 0.46 -8.38 -16.59
CA ARG A 34 -0.31 -9.42 -17.29
C ARG A 34 0.06 -9.49 -18.77
N ASP A 35 0.04 -8.35 -19.44
CA ASP A 35 0.26 -8.29 -20.89
C ASP A 35 1.72 -8.63 -21.25
N ALA A 36 2.68 -8.19 -20.43
CA ALA A 36 4.08 -8.58 -20.56
C ALA A 36 4.32 -10.08 -20.31
N ALA A 37 3.60 -10.69 -19.37
CA ALA A 37 3.64 -12.12 -19.12
C ALA A 37 3.16 -12.93 -20.34
N ILE A 38 2.06 -12.49 -20.96
CA ILE A 38 1.51 -13.11 -22.18
C ILE A 38 2.48 -12.94 -23.36
N ALA A 39 3.02 -11.74 -23.56
CA ALA A 39 3.85 -11.41 -24.72
C ALA A 39 5.27 -11.98 -24.63
N HIS A 40 5.84 -12.10 -23.42
CA HIS A 40 7.27 -12.36 -23.23
C HIS A 40 7.58 -13.51 -22.25
N GLY A 41 6.58 -14.21 -21.71
CA GLY A 41 6.80 -15.30 -20.77
C GLY A 41 7.29 -14.85 -19.38
N LEU A 42 7.10 -13.57 -19.03
CA LEU A 42 7.40 -13.05 -17.70
C LEU A 42 6.51 -13.73 -16.64
N ARG A 43 7.10 -14.18 -15.53
CA ARG A 43 6.35 -14.64 -14.36
C ARG A 43 6.28 -13.53 -13.32
N TYR A 44 5.09 -13.29 -12.76
CA TYR A 44 4.89 -12.23 -11.78
C TYR A 44 3.90 -12.63 -10.67
N THR A 45 3.93 -11.87 -9.58
CA THR A 45 2.95 -11.91 -8.50
C THR A 45 2.66 -10.48 -8.07
N ALA A 46 1.38 -10.12 -7.97
CA ALA A 46 0.94 -8.82 -7.49
C ALA A 46 0.43 -8.94 -6.06
N LEU A 47 1.14 -8.32 -5.10
CA LEU A 47 0.74 -8.31 -3.69
C LEU A 47 -0.04 -7.02 -3.40
N ARG A 48 -1.34 -7.16 -3.14
CA ARG A 48 -2.23 -6.06 -2.77
C ARG A 48 -2.31 -5.99 -1.25
N TYR A 49 -1.94 -4.86 -0.67
CA TYR A 49 -2.02 -4.62 0.77
C TYR A 49 -2.60 -3.23 1.05
N PHE A 50 -3.02 -3.01 2.30
CA PHE A 50 -3.61 -1.75 2.75
C PHE A 50 -2.58 -0.88 3.47
N ASN A 51 -2.53 -0.96 4.80
CA ASN A 51 -1.64 -0.16 5.61
C ASN A 51 -0.42 -0.99 6.04
N VAL A 52 0.76 -0.40 5.94
CA VAL A 52 2.01 -0.99 6.43
C VAL A 52 2.44 -0.24 7.68
N ALA A 53 2.80 -0.99 8.72
CA ALA A 53 3.30 -0.45 9.98
C ALA A 53 4.29 -1.42 10.63
N GLY A 54 4.96 -0.94 11.68
CA GLY A 54 5.99 -1.68 12.39
C GLY A 54 7.41 -1.29 11.96
N ALA A 55 8.37 -2.03 12.50
CA ALA A 55 9.80 -1.87 12.27
C ALA A 55 10.52 -3.20 12.52
N ASP A 56 11.80 -3.28 12.18
CA ASP A 56 12.64 -4.41 12.58
C ASP A 56 12.64 -4.55 14.12
N PRO A 57 12.39 -5.75 14.69
CA PRO A 57 12.31 -5.94 16.14
C PRO A 57 13.60 -5.59 16.89
N LYS A 58 14.75 -5.57 16.20
CA LYS A 58 16.05 -5.14 16.78
C LYS A 58 16.33 -3.65 16.53
N GLY A 59 15.39 -2.90 15.97
CA GLY A 59 15.51 -1.45 15.73
C GLY A 59 16.46 -1.06 14.61
N ARG A 60 16.89 -1.99 13.74
CA ARG A 60 17.89 -1.72 12.69
C ARG A 60 17.34 -0.91 11.52
N THR A 61 16.04 -1.01 11.26
CA THR A 61 15.33 -0.28 10.21
C THR A 61 13.86 -0.13 10.56
N GLY A 62 13.22 0.92 10.04
CA GLY A 62 11.82 1.23 10.24
C GLY A 62 11.40 2.39 9.34
N GLN A 63 10.15 2.82 9.46
CA GLN A 63 9.65 3.90 8.63
C GLN A 63 10.30 5.25 8.99
N SER A 64 11.10 5.81 8.07
CA SER A 64 11.91 7.02 8.29
C SER A 64 11.52 8.22 7.40
N THR A 65 10.45 8.10 6.61
CA THR A 65 10.01 9.16 5.67
C THR A 65 9.70 10.49 6.39
N PRO A 66 10.34 11.61 6.03
CA PRO A 66 10.00 12.93 6.56
C PRO A 66 8.55 13.30 6.26
N GLY A 67 7.88 14.04 7.16
CA GLY A 67 6.50 14.51 6.93
C GLY A 67 5.47 13.39 6.71
N ALA A 68 5.67 12.22 7.33
CA ALA A 68 4.83 11.06 7.07
C ALA A 68 3.35 11.31 7.39
N THR A 69 2.49 10.70 6.57
CA THR A 69 1.02 10.78 6.69
C THR A 69 0.40 9.51 7.28
N HIS A 70 1.17 8.42 7.43
CA HIS A 70 0.66 7.16 7.98
C HIS A 70 0.34 7.29 9.48
N LEU A 71 -0.88 6.90 9.86
CA LEU A 71 -1.44 7.06 11.20
C LEU A 71 -0.49 6.61 12.32
N ILE A 72 0.00 5.37 12.26
CA ILE A 72 0.85 4.81 13.33
C ILE A 72 2.15 5.59 13.49
N LYS A 73 2.77 6.02 12.39
CA LYS A 73 3.99 6.85 12.44
C LYS A 73 3.71 8.22 13.06
N VAL A 74 2.61 8.86 12.68
CA VAL A 74 2.22 10.15 13.27
C VAL A 74 1.98 10.02 14.76
N ALA A 75 1.24 8.99 15.20
CA ALA A 75 0.99 8.73 16.61
C ALA A 75 2.28 8.52 17.41
N CYS A 76 3.23 7.72 16.89
CA CYS A 76 4.54 7.55 17.51
C CYS A 76 5.36 8.86 17.56
N GLU A 77 5.33 9.68 16.50
CA GLU A 77 6.04 10.96 16.49
C GLU A 77 5.45 11.95 17.49
N THR A 78 4.12 12.02 17.62
CA THR A 78 3.45 12.83 18.66
C THR A 78 3.80 12.34 20.05
N ALA A 79 3.74 11.03 20.31
CA ALA A 79 4.13 10.46 21.62
C ALA A 79 5.60 10.75 22.00
N LEU A 80 6.47 10.92 21.00
CA LEU A 80 7.88 11.29 21.19
C LEU A 80 8.13 12.80 21.18
N GLY A 81 7.09 13.64 21.14
CA GLY A 81 7.21 15.10 21.12
C GLY A 81 7.78 15.69 19.83
N LYS A 82 7.83 14.92 18.74
CA LYS A 82 8.35 15.36 17.43
C LYS A 82 7.31 16.15 16.62
N ARG A 83 6.05 16.12 17.05
CA ARG A 83 4.94 16.88 16.47
C ARG A 83 4.17 17.61 17.57
N PRO A 84 3.61 18.79 17.28
CA PRO A 84 2.65 19.44 18.17
C PRO A 84 1.39 18.59 18.29
N PHE A 85 0.72 18.71 19.45
CA PHE A 85 -0.60 18.15 19.72
C PHE A 85 -1.70 19.15 19.34
#